data_AF-A0A7X3IK99-F1
#
_entry.id   AF-A0A7X3IK99-F1
#
_cell.length_a   1.000
_cell.length_b   1.000
_cell.length_c   1.000
_cell.angle_alpha   90.00
_cell.angle_beta   90.00
_cell.angle_gamma   90.00
#
_symmetry.space_group_name_H-M   'P 1'
#
loop_
_entity.id
_entity.type
_entity.pdbx_description
1 polymer ?
#
loop_
_entity_poly.entity_id
_entity_poly.type
_entity_poly.pdbx_seq_one_letter_code
_entity_poly.pdbx_strand_id
1 'polypeptide(L)' 'MELIEQYKRSLERKENLLKPYHNKKKGTEDLSVNESITMLILEAEIRLIKEFLEDLDYFIIDKQDG' A
#
# COMPACT_ATOMS: atom_id res chain seq x y z
N MET A 1 -19.31 4.98 0.07
CA MET A 1 -18.25 5.98 -0.21
C MET A 1 -17.35 5.43 -1.32
N GLU A 2 -17.61 5.78 -2.58
CA GLU A 2 -16.98 5.15 -3.75
C GLU A 2 -15.45 5.36 -3.81
N LEU A 3 -14.98 6.51 -3.34
CA LEU A 3 -13.55 6.86 -3.28
C LEU A 3 -12.75 5.93 -2.36
N ILE A 4 -13.25 5.64 -1.15
CA ILE A 4 -12.58 4.72 -0.21
C ILE A 4 -12.42 3.34 -0.84
N GLU A 5 -13.46 2.84 -1.51
CA GLU A 5 -13.40 1.54 -2.17
C GLU A 5 -12.41 1.53 -3.35
N GLN A 6 -12.21 2.66 -4.03
CA GLN A 6 -11.15 2.79 -5.03
C GLN A 6 -9.75 2.72 -4.39
N TYR A 7 -9.54 3.37 -3.25
CA TYR A 7 -8.27 3.31 -2.52
C TYR A 7 -7.98 1.92 -1.98
N LYS A 8 -8.97 1.22 -1.42
CA LYS A 8 -8.83 -0.19 -0.98
C LYS A 8 -8.46 -1.12 -2.13
N ARG A 9 -9.12 -1.01 -3.28
CA ARG A 9 -8.76 -1.79 -4.49
C ARG A 9 -7.36 -1.43 -5.00
N SER A 10 -6.97 -0.16 -4.92
CA SER A 10 -5.63 0.29 -5.30
C SER A 10 -4.57 -0.30 -4.37
N LEU A 11 -4.83 -0.31 -3.06
CA LEU A 11 -3.98 -0.91 -2.04
C LEU A 11 -3.74 -2.39 -2.32
N GLU A 12 -4.81 -3.16 -2.50
CA GLU A 12 -4.73 -4.61 -2.76
C GLU A 12 -3.89 -4.91 -4.01
N ARG A 13 -4.10 -4.17 -5.10
CA ARG A 13 -3.31 -4.34 -6.33
C ARG A 13 -1.84 -4.07 -6.10
N LYS A 14 -1.49 -3.00 -5.38
CA LYS A 14 -0.10 -2.64 -5.10
C LYS A 14 0.57 -3.63 -4.17
N GLU A 15 -0.12 -4.11 -3.14
CA GLU A 15 0.38 -5.18 -2.26
C GLU A 15 0.65 -6.46 -3.05
N ASN A 16 -0.23 -6.82 -4.00
CA ASN A 16 0.00 -7.95 -4.88
C ASN A 16 1.20 -7.76 -5.82
N LEU A 17 1.43 -6.54 -6.31
CA LEU A 17 2.63 -6.21 -7.10
C LEU A 17 3.91 -6.20 -6.25
N LEU A 18 3.83 -5.93 -4.95
CA LEU A 18 4.98 -5.90 -4.05
C LEU A 18 5.46 -7.32 -3.65
N LYS A 19 4.53 -8.27 -3.53
CA LYS A 19 4.81 -9.66 -3.10
C LYS A 19 6.00 -10.32 -3.85
N PRO A 20 6.10 -10.28 -5.19
CA PRO A 20 7.21 -10.87 -5.91
C PRO A 20 8.58 -10.31 -5.50
N TYR A 21 8.70 -8.99 -5.30
CA TYR A 21 9.97 -8.37 -4.91
C TYR A 21 10.41 -8.80 -3.51
N HIS A 22 9.48 -8.90 -2.56
CA HIS A 22 9.77 -9.45 -1.24
C HIS A 22 10.13 -10.92 -1.28
N ASN A 23 9.46 -11.72 -2.10
CA ASN A 23 9.77 -13.14 -2.26
C ASN A 23 11.18 -13.33 -2.84
N LYS A 24 11.53 -12.54 -3.86
CA LYS A 24 12.87 -12.55 -4.47
C LYS A 24 13.95 -12.17 -3.45
N LYS A 25 13.75 -11.05 -2.74
CA LYS A 25 14.66 -10.59 -1.66
C LYS A 25 14.81 -11.60 -0.52
N LYS A 26 13.75 -12.34 -0.15
CA LYS A 26 13.79 -13.39 0.88
C LYS A 26 14.42 -14.69 0.37
N GLY A 27 14.26 -15.00 -0.92
CA GLY A 27 14.77 -16.20 -1.58
C GLY A 27 16.26 -16.16 -1.93
N THR A 28 17.03 -15.25 -1.32
CA THR A 28 18.46 -15.00 -1.62
C THR A 28 18.77 -14.56 -3.05
N GLU A 29 17.74 -14.23 -3.85
CA GLU A 29 17.92 -13.59 -5.14
C GLU A 29 18.08 -12.09 -4.96
N ASP A 30 19.18 -11.54 -5.48
CA ASP A 30 19.37 -10.10 -5.49
C ASP A 30 18.39 -9.44 -6.46
N LEU A 31 17.76 -8.37 -5.98
CA LEU A 31 17.00 -7.46 -6.83
C LEU A 31 17.98 -6.67 -7.68
N SER A 32 17.70 -6.55 -8.98
CA SER A 32 18.35 -5.53 -9.79
C SER A 32 18.07 -4.13 -9.22
N VAL A 33 18.87 -3.15 -9.63
CA VAL A 33 18.68 -1.75 -9.22
C VAL A 33 17.26 -1.27 -9.53
N ASN A 34 16.73 -1.58 -10.72
CA ASN A 34 15.37 -1.20 -11.11
C ASN A 34 14.30 -1.89 -10.26
N GLU A 35 14.47 -3.18 -9.94
CA GLU A 35 13.55 -3.90 -9.07
C GLU A 35 13.57 -3.34 -7.65
N SER A 36 14.76 -2.97 -7.14
CA SER A 36 14.92 -2.34 -5.83
C SER A 36 14.22 -0.99 -5.76
N ILE A 37 14.40 -0.14 -6.78
CA ILE A 37 13.71 1.16 -6.88
C ILE A 37 12.20 0.95 -6.95
N THR A 38 11.74 0.02 -7.79
CA THR A 38 10.31 -0.27 -7.96
C THR A 38 9.69 -0.77 -6.65
N MET A 39 10.39 -1.66 -5.94
CA MET A 39 9.97 -2.15 -4.62
C MET A 39 9.83 -1.00 -3.61
N LEU A 40 10.82 -0.11 -3.53
CA LEU A 40 10.78 1.04 -2.61
C LEU A 40 9.63 2.01 -2.94
N ILE A 41 9.36 2.25 -4.23
CA ILE A 41 8.23 3.09 -4.66
C ILE A 41 6.91 2.44 -4.24
N LEU A 42 6.74 1.14 -4.50
CA LEU A 42 5.53 0.42 -4.10
C LEU A 42 5.33 0.42 -2.59
N GLU A 43 6.39 0.20 -1.80
CA GLU A 43 6.34 0.28 -0.33
C GLU A 43 5.89 1.66 0.15
N ALA A 44 6.43 2.74 -0.43
CA ALA A 44 6.07 4.10 -0.08
C ALA A 44 4.60 4.41 -0.44
N GLU A 45 4.16 4.05 -1.64
CA GLU A 45 2.78 4.26 -2.07
C GLU A 45 1.77 3.48 -1.23
N ILE A 46 2.09 2.22 -0.87
CA ILE A 46 1.25 1.40 0.01
C ILE A 46 1.11 2.07 1.38
N ARG A 47 2.22 2.57 1.95
CA ARG A 47 2.19 3.27 3.24
C ARG A 47 1.28 4.50 3.19
N LEU A 48 1.44 5.35 2.17
CA LEU A 48 0.61 6.55 2.01
C LEU A 48 -0.88 6.22 1.89
N ILE A 49 -1.25 5.16 1.16
CA ILE A 49 -2.65 4.75 1.03
C ILE A 49 -3.19 4.24 2.37
N LYS A 50 -2.38 3.51 3.15
CA LYS A 50 -2.79 3.02 4.49
C LYS A 50 -3.02 4.20 5.45
N GLU A 51 -2.08 5.13 5.53
CA GLU A 51 -2.20 6.34 6.35
C GLU A 51 -3.45 7.15 5.96
N PHE A 52 -3.68 7.36 4.66
CA PHE A 52 -4.87 8.05 4.19
C PHE A 52 -6.19 7.34 4.57
N LEU A 53 -6.24 6.02 4.48
CA LEU A 53 -7.43 5.25 4.87
C LEU A 53 -7.66 5.28 6.39
N GLU A 54 -6.59 5.21 7.19
CA GLU A 54 -6.64 5.34 8.65
C GLU A 54 -7.13 6.73 9.07
N ASP A 55 -6.62 7.80 8.45
CA ASP A 55 -7.08 9.17 8.69
C ASP A 55 -8.58 9.32 8.36
N LEU A 56 -9.02 8.77 7.22
CA LEU A 56 -10.43 8.80 6.84
C LEU A 56 -11.33 8.05 7.82
N ASP A 57 -10.90 6.88 8.29
CA ASP A 57 -11.65 6.10 9.27
C ASP A 57 -11.78 6.89 10.59
N TYR A 58 -10.72 7.58 11.03
CA TYR A 58 -10.77 8.49 12.18
C TYR A 58 -11.82 9.60 12.00
N PHE A 59 -11.82 10.29 10.85
CA PHE A 59 -12.80 11.36 10.57
C PHE A 59 -14.24 10.86 10.43
N ILE A 60 -14.45 9.63 9.97
CA ILE A 60 -15.78 9.04 9.85
C ILE A 60 -16.32 8.64 11.22
N ILE A 61 -15.48 8.04 12.08
CA ILE A 61 -15.87 7.64 13.44
C ILE A 61 -16.16 8.86 14.32
N ASP A 62 -15.29 9.86 14.30
CA ASP A 62 -15.44 11.11 15.09
C ASP A 62 -16.74 11.88 14.75
N LYS A 63 -17.25 11.74 13.51
CA LYS A 63 -18.51 12.37 13.08
C LYS A 63 -19.78 11.57 13.40
N GLN A 64 -19.67 10.36 13.94
CA GLN A 64 -20.84 9.57 14.37
C GLN A 64 -21.16 9.75 15.87
N ASP A 65 -20.19 10.26 16.64
CA ASP A 65 -20.32 10.45 18.10
C ASP A 65 -20.68 11.90 18.53
N GLY A 66 -21.00 12.78 17.57
CA GLY A 66 -21.42 14.18 17.81
C GLY A 66 -22.76 14.52 17.17
#